data_AF-A0A4Q9MIW7-F1
#
_entry.id   AF-A0A4Q9MIW7-F1
#
_cell.length_a   1.000
_cell.length_b   1.000
_cell.length_c   1.000
_cell.angle_alpha   90.00
_cell.angle_beta   90.00
_cell.angle_gamma   90.00
#
_symmetry.space_group_name_H-M   'P 1'
#
loop_
_entity.id
_entity.type
_entity.pdbx_description
1 polymer ?
#
loop_
_entity_poly.entity_id
_entity_poly.type
_entity_poly.pdbx_seq_one_letter_code
_entity_poly.pdbx_strand_id
1 'polypeptide(L)'
;MDEGDTEDSQQWSGNVRRQMWKTVCQRTALNTTLSPTERALYAALAPTPSTAAVLKAVCRTWEEPLWVVVSIACEERPSLGLARIARECFWESGLGTLEGSAAGEAGMVPDEGLEEEWEEDVKQMLEALEAVQVAEGAPADHPYHISQLHIILDKTDELLESFTNGLQEGLYVSAPEYPALTRFFAHLCLFLQLIDMPVSPLATQVILEAYLPVLESAGQRELFAMYTGALGDNAVERYALFLTSLELSGGMHERRLALTRAREHGLGIEREAIVMAERTIEKTVTEILPPVKGPLPSIIGLELAATDAEILLLCSTFLESTYDTALEQANVILRYFLSWHGWTITMCVLFHPCIARGVADRRSADGEQVIKLLTTDWLMSDAEVHNGDRRRRDLSRIRQIYIPELIIRLHSILVGSRSRIPENIKHALSLVNIVADSRYRLHEDFSKQDGRRLGDSLGAVRQAVLAGLECGGSDPSRILTVYYPYVCTVRAL
;
A
#
# COMPACT_ATOMS: atom_id res chain seq x y z
N MET A 1 38.63 3.38 55.38
CA MET A 1 37.97 3.93 54.18
C MET A 1 37.23 5.16 54.69
N ASP A 2 37.96 6.16 55.15
CA ASP A 2 38.56 7.29 54.41
C ASP A 2 37.65 8.52 54.60
N GLU A 3 37.78 9.12 55.79
CA GLU A 3 37.14 10.38 56.21
C GLU A 3 38.14 11.53 56.00
N GLY A 4 38.53 11.78 54.76
CA GLY A 4 39.43 12.88 54.42
C GLY A 4 39.24 13.24 52.97
N ASP A 5 38.30 14.14 52.67
CA ASP A 5 38.22 14.89 51.40
C ASP A 5 37.07 15.94 51.37
N THR A 6 36.54 16.39 52.51
CA THR A 6 35.46 17.42 52.54
C THR A 6 35.94 18.85 52.81
N GLU A 7 37.22 19.07 53.16
CA GLU A 7 37.75 20.42 53.46
C GLU A 7 38.16 21.25 52.22
N ASP A 8 38.32 20.62 51.04
CA ASP A 8 38.75 21.33 49.82
C ASP A 8 37.63 22.14 49.13
N SER A 9 36.39 22.04 49.62
CA SER A 9 35.22 22.72 49.03
C SER A 9 35.04 24.19 49.46
N GLN A 10 35.89 24.71 50.35
CA GLN A 10 35.83 26.09 50.86
C GLN A 10 36.92 27.03 50.31
N GLN A 11 37.66 26.61 49.27
CA GLN A 11 38.62 27.49 48.63
C GLN A 11 37.91 28.45 47.66
N TRP A 12 37.92 29.74 47.98
CA TRP A 12 37.40 30.79 47.10
C TRP A 12 38.06 30.68 45.72
N SER A 13 37.27 30.51 44.67
CA SER A 13 37.73 30.35 43.29
C SER A 13 37.02 31.33 42.35
N GLY A 14 37.65 31.61 41.21
CA GLY A 14 37.16 32.56 40.21
C GLY A 14 37.83 33.93 40.25
N ASN A 15 37.54 34.75 39.25
CA ASN A 15 38.09 36.10 39.12
C ASN A 15 37.00 37.14 39.40
N VAL A 16 37.19 37.91 40.47
CA VAL A 16 36.29 39.02 40.85
C VAL A 16 36.16 40.05 39.72
N ARG A 17 37.26 40.34 39.00
CA ARG A 17 37.25 41.31 37.88
C ARG A 17 36.99 40.62 36.54
N ARG A 18 35.92 39.84 36.47
CA ARG A 18 35.51 39.10 35.27
C ARG A 18 35.38 40.01 34.04
N GLN A 19 34.72 41.17 34.19
CA GLN A 19 34.52 42.13 33.10
C GLN A 19 35.84 42.68 32.53
N MET A 20 36.80 42.98 33.42
CA MET A 20 38.14 43.42 33.00
C MET A 20 38.88 42.30 32.26
N TRP A 21 38.82 41.08 32.76
CA TRP A 21 39.42 39.91 32.11
C TRP A 21 38.83 39.67 30.72
N LYS A 22 37.50 39.76 30.57
CA LYS A 22 36.82 39.69 29.26
C LYS A 22 37.30 40.78 28.31
N THR A 23 37.38 42.02 28.79
CA THR A 23 37.83 43.16 27.96
C THR A 23 39.26 42.96 27.46
N VAL A 24 40.14 42.39 28.28
CA VAL A 24 41.51 42.03 27.88
C VAL A 24 41.49 40.93 26.82
N CYS A 25 40.67 39.88 27.00
CA CYS A 25 40.51 38.80 26.02
C CYS A 25 39.96 39.31 24.68
N GLN A 26 38.97 40.21 24.71
CA GLN A 26 38.41 40.84 23.51
C GLN A 26 39.46 41.69 22.76
N ARG A 27 40.21 42.53 23.49
CA ARG A 27 41.26 43.37 22.88
C ARG A 27 42.40 42.54 22.30
N THR A 28 42.79 41.45 22.96
CA THR A 28 43.83 40.53 22.46
C THR A 28 43.34 39.75 21.24
N ALA A 29 42.09 39.29 21.21
CA ALA A 29 41.50 38.65 20.03
C ALA A 29 41.45 39.57 18.80
N LEU A 30 41.16 40.86 19.00
CA LEU A 30 41.12 41.86 17.92
C LEU A 30 42.51 42.34 17.47
N ASN A 31 43.56 42.01 18.21
CA ASN A 31 44.91 42.44 17.89
C ASN A 31 45.48 41.66 16.69
N THR A 32 45.65 42.36 15.55
CA THR A 32 46.17 41.77 14.31
C THR A 32 47.65 41.42 14.34
N THR A 33 48.40 41.82 15.39
CA THR A 33 49.81 41.45 15.53
C THR A 33 50.01 40.00 16.02
N LEU A 34 48.97 39.39 16.58
CA LEU A 34 49.02 38.02 17.10
C LEU A 34 48.66 37.00 16.02
N SER A 35 49.07 35.75 16.22
CA SER A 35 48.74 34.68 15.28
C SER A 35 47.21 34.43 15.25
N PRO A 36 46.65 33.97 14.11
CA PRO A 36 45.21 33.71 14.02
C PRO A 36 44.73 32.69 15.05
N THR A 37 45.55 31.70 15.39
CA THR A 37 45.24 30.69 16.41
C THR A 37 45.18 31.28 17.82
N GLU A 38 46.14 32.13 18.20
CA GLU A 38 46.11 32.83 19.49
C GLU A 38 44.92 33.78 19.60
N ARG A 39 44.61 34.50 18.52
CA ARG A 39 43.44 35.38 18.46
C ARG A 39 42.13 34.62 18.63
N ALA A 40 42.02 33.46 17.98
CA ALA A 40 40.87 32.57 18.13
C ALA A 40 40.77 32.00 19.54
N LEU A 41 41.89 31.63 20.19
CA LEU A 41 41.90 31.19 21.59
C LEU A 41 41.32 32.26 22.52
N TYR A 42 41.80 33.51 22.43
CA TYR A 42 41.27 34.60 23.27
C TYR A 42 39.81 34.93 22.96
N ALA A 43 39.41 34.82 21.70
CA ALA A 43 38.01 34.99 21.31
C ALA A 43 37.12 33.87 21.87
N ALA A 44 37.62 32.63 21.95
CA ALA A 44 36.90 31.49 22.50
C ALA A 44 36.73 31.58 24.03
N LEU A 45 37.69 32.18 24.73
CA LEU A 45 37.64 32.39 26.18
C LEU A 45 36.60 33.44 26.60
N ALA A 46 36.39 34.47 25.79
CA ALA A 46 35.42 35.53 26.04
C ALA A 46 34.68 35.89 24.75
N PRO A 47 33.75 35.04 24.31
CA PRO A 47 33.03 35.24 23.05
C PRO A 47 32.15 36.49 23.13
N THR A 48 32.28 37.35 22.13
CA THR A 48 31.46 38.54 21.94
C THR A 48 31.09 38.70 20.47
N PRO A 49 30.03 39.46 20.12
CA PRO A 49 29.70 39.74 18.72
C PRO A 49 30.87 40.34 17.93
N SER A 50 31.66 41.21 18.59
CA SER A 50 32.84 41.84 17.99
C SER A 50 33.96 40.85 17.61
N THR A 51 34.08 39.74 18.33
CA THR A 51 35.09 38.70 18.10
C THR A 51 34.58 37.56 17.22
N ALA A 52 33.29 37.55 16.87
CA ALA A 52 32.64 36.50 16.10
C ALA A 52 33.34 36.26 14.75
N ALA A 53 33.72 37.34 14.04
CA ALA A 53 34.42 37.24 12.76
C ALA A 53 35.79 36.56 12.89
N VAL A 54 36.49 36.76 14.01
CA VAL A 54 37.79 36.13 14.28
C VAL A 54 37.63 34.64 14.52
N LEU A 55 36.59 34.23 15.25
CA LEU A 55 36.28 32.82 15.50
C LEU A 55 35.83 32.11 14.22
N LYS A 56 34.85 32.70 13.51
CA LYS A 56 34.30 32.15 12.26
C LYS A 56 35.37 31.96 11.18
N ALA A 57 36.43 32.77 11.19
CA ALA A 57 37.54 32.63 10.25
C ALA A 57 38.39 31.36 10.46
N VAL A 58 38.34 30.74 11.65
CA VAL A 58 39.07 29.50 11.96
C VAL A 58 38.16 28.27 11.88
N CYS A 59 36.84 28.48 11.87
CA CYS A 59 35.86 27.42 11.71
C CYS A 59 35.99 26.72 10.35
N ARG A 60 35.89 25.40 10.37
CA ARG A 60 36.02 24.49 9.23
C ARG A 60 34.78 23.63 9.02
N THR A 61 34.14 23.17 10.10
CA THR A 61 32.92 22.33 10.03
C THR A 61 31.66 23.15 10.32
N TRP A 62 30.48 22.62 10.03
CA TRP A 62 29.21 23.34 10.25
C TRP A 62 28.89 23.56 11.74
N GLU A 63 29.31 22.65 12.61
CA GLU A 63 29.06 22.70 14.05
C GLU A 63 29.87 23.81 14.74
N GLU A 64 31.02 24.19 14.18
CA GLU A 64 31.89 25.19 14.78
C GLU A 64 31.30 26.62 14.72
N PRO A 65 30.76 27.12 13.59
CA PRO A 65 30.01 28.37 13.54
C PRO A 65 28.77 28.36 14.43
N LEU A 66 28.07 27.22 14.54
CA LEU A 66 26.95 27.07 15.47
C LEU A 66 27.41 27.25 16.92
N TRP A 67 28.50 26.58 17.30
CA TRP A 67 29.11 26.73 18.63
C TRP A 67 29.50 28.19 18.91
N VAL A 68 30.03 28.92 17.91
CA VAL A 68 30.36 30.35 18.07
C VAL A 68 29.12 31.18 18.40
N VAL A 69 28.03 31.01 17.65
CA VAL A 69 26.78 31.77 17.88
C VAL A 69 26.20 31.46 19.26
N VAL A 70 26.10 30.17 19.62
CA VAL A 70 25.58 29.73 20.93
C VAL A 70 26.48 30.25 22.07
N SER A 71 27.80 30.19 21.91
CA SER A 71 28.74 30.66 22.94
C SER A 71 28.64 32.17 23.16
N ILE A 72 28.44 32.96 22.09
CA ILE A 72 28.19 34.40 22.21
C ILE A 72 26.88 34.64 22.97
N ALA A 73 25.79 33.98 22.58
CA ALA A 73 24.49 34.12 23.24
C ALA A 73 24.56 33.75 24.74
N CYS A 74 25.23 32.64 25.07
CA CYS A 74 25.46 32.20 26.45
C CYS A 74 26.34 33.15 27.26
N GLU A 75 27.20 33.95 26.62
CA GLU A 75 28.08 34.91 27.31
C GLU A 75 27.44 36.30 27.46
N GLU A 76 26.61 36.72 26.50
CA GLU A 76 25.89 38.00 26.55
C GLU A 76 24.81 38.00 27.62
N ARG A 77 24.03 36.92 27.75
CA ARG A 77 22.91 36.86 28.72
C ARG A 77 23.35 37.07 30.18
N PRO A 78 24.38 36.37 30.70
CA PRO A 78 24.92 36.65 32.03
C PRO A 78 25.53 38.05 32.13
N SER A 79 26.12 38.58 31.06
CA SER A 79 26.71 39.91 31.07
C SER A 79 25.65 41.01 31.20
N LEU A 80 24.51 40.87 30.50
CA LEU A 80 23.35 41.74 30.64
C LEU A 80 22.73 41.64 32.05
N GLY A 81 22.56 40.41 32.55
CA GLY A 81 22.06 40.17 33.90
C GLY A 81 22.96 40.77 35.00
N LEU A 82 24.28 40.60 34.88
CA LEU A 82 25.26 41.18 35.81
C LEU A 82 25.30 42.70 35.70
N ALA A 83 25.22 43.27 34.50
CA ALA A 83 25.17 44.73 34.31
C ALA A 83 23.94 45.37 34.96
N ARG A 84 22.79 44.67 34.97
CA ARG A 84 21.58 45.12 35.66
C ARG A 84 21.78 45.21 37.17
N ILE A 85 22.46 44.22 37.76
CA ILE A 85 22.70 44.16 39.21
C ILE A 85 23.98 44.93 39.57
N ALA A 86 24.80 45.37 38.61
CA ALA A 86 26.08 46.02 38.86
C ALA A 86 25.98 47.29 39.72
N ARG A 87 24.87 48.05 39.62
CA ARG A 87 24.63 49.22 40.48
C ARG A 87 24.43 48.85 41.95
N GLU A 88 23.94 47.64 42.21
CA GLU A 88 23.62 47.12 43.54
C GLU A 88 24.69 46.14 44.04
N CYS A 89 25.56 45.65 43.15
CA CYS A 89 26.58 44.64 43.44
C CYS A 89 27.98 45.26 43.49
N PHE A 90 28.54 45.32 44.71
CA PHE A 90 29.92 45.74 44.97
C PHE A 90 30.95 45.00 44.10
N TRP A 91 30.68 43.74 43.75
CA TRP A 91 31.62 42.89 43.01
C TRP A 91 31.73 43.23 41.52
N GLU A 92 30.71 43.86 40.92
CA GLU A 92 30.71 44.29 39.51
C GLU A 92 31.13 45.76 39.34
N SER A 93 30.66 46.66 40.21
CA SER A 93 30.94 48.11 40.11
C SER A 93 32.09 48.59 41.03
N GLY A 94 32.62 47.70 41.88
CA GLY A 94 33.74 48.01 42.78
C GLY A 94 33.40 49.13 43.77
N LEU A 95 34.34 50.07 43.98
CA LEU A 95 34.13 51.24 44.84
C LEU A 95 33.05 52.21 44.31
N GLY A 96 32.60 52.08 43.05
CA GLY A 96 31.58 52.94 42.45
C GLY A 96 30.18 52.76 43.05
N THR A 97 29.87 51.62 43.69
CA THR A 97 28.59 51.43 44.40
C THR A 97 28.46 52.31 45.65
N LEU A 98 29.59 52.69 46.27
CA LEU A 98 29.59 53.55 47.46
C LEU A 98 29.40 55.03 47.11
N GLU A 99 29.73 55.44 45.89
CA GLU A 99 29.54 56.82 45.40
C GLU A 99 28.10 57.07 44.89
N GLY A 100 27.37 56.02 44.52
CA GLY A 100 26.02 56.09 43.94
C GLY A 100 24.84 55.88 44.90
N SER A 101 25.08 55.64 46.19
CA SER A 101 24.07 55.25 47.20
C SER A 101 22.96 56.31 47.49
N ALA A 102 22.90 57.43 46.75
CA ALA A 102 21.93 58.51 46.99
C ALA A 102 20.79 58.60 45.96
N ALA A 103 20.71 57.71 44.96
CA ALA A 103 19.68 57.82 43.92
C ALA A 103 18.99 56.50 43.58
N GLY A 104 17.79 56.32 44.16
CA GLY A 104 16.66 55.73 43.44
C GLY A 104 16.30 54.29 43.81
N GLU A 105 15.28 54.17 44.66
CA GLU A 105 14.34 53.04 44.65
C GLU A 105 13.63 52.99 43.29
N ALA A 106 14.27 52.43 42.27
CA ALA A 106 13.62 52.06 41.02
C ALA A 106 13.54 50.53 40.98
N GLY A 107 12.47 50.02 41.59
CA GLY A 107 12.16 48.60 41.60
C GLY A 107 12.05 48.03 40.18
N MET A 108 12.84 46.99 39.94
CA MET A 108 12.50 45.75 39.24
C MET A 108 11.21 45.77 38.40
N VAL A 109 11.33 46.22 37.15
CA VAL A 109 10.50 45.68 36.07
C VAL A 109 11.48 44.90 35.17
N PRO A 110 11.26 43.60 34.90
CA PRO A 110 11.93 42.93 33.79
C PRO A 110 11.65 43.77 32.54
N ASP A 111 12.70 44.26 31.89
CA ASP A 111 12.50 44.94 30.61
C ASP A 111 12.25 43.85 29.56
N GLU A 112 11.01 43.36 29.51
CA GLU A 112 10.56 42.30 28.60
C GLU A 112 10.96 42.62 27.15
N GLY A 113 10.98 43.90 26.77
CA GLY A 113 11.42 44.34 25.45
C GLY A 113 12.91 44.11 25.14
N LEU A 114 13.80 44.16 26.14
CA LEU A 114 15.22 43.85 25.94
C LEU A 114 15.49 42.35 25.86
N GLU A 115 14.69 41.54 26.55
CA GLU A 115 14.76 40.08 26.46
C GLU A 115 14.26 39.60 25.09
N GLU A 116 13.15 40.15 24.60
CA GLU A 116 12.63 39.90 23.25
C GLU A 116 13.63 40.34 22.17
N GLU A 117 14.25 41.52 22.28
CA GLU A 117 15.27 42.00 21.33
C GLU A 117 16.48 41.06 21.27
N TRP A 118 16.98 40.61 22.43
CA TRP A 118 18.08 39.65 22.50
C TRP A 118 17.71 38.29 21.88
N GLU A 119 16.49 37.79 22.13
CA GLU A 119 16.03 36.54 21.53
C GLU A 119 15.95 36.63 20.01
N GLU A 120 15.43 37.73 19.46
CA GLU A 120 15.36 37.94 18.02
C GLU A 120 16.75 38.08 17.39
N ASP A 121 17.69 38.77 18.04
CA ASP A 121 19.09 38.85 17.59
C ASP A 121 19.76 37.47 17.54
N VAL A 122 19.52 36.63 18.55
CA VAL A 122 20.04 35.25 18.59
C VAL A 122 19.40 34.40 17.49
N LYS A 123 18.09 34.49 17.28
CA LYS A 123 17.39 33.80 16.19
C LYS A 123 17.95 34.22 14.83
N GLN A 124 18.13 35.52 14.58
CA GLN A 124 18.69 36.01 13.33
C GLN A 124 20.13 35.52 13.09
N MET A 125 20.96 35.47 14.14
CA MET A 125 22.31 34.91 14.03
C MET A 125 22.31 33.41 13.73
N LEU A 126 21.34 32.66 14.25
CA LEU A 126 21.17 31.23 13.99
C LEU A 126 20.62 30.99 12.57
N GLU A 127 19.63 31.75 12.13
CA GLU A 127 19.10 31.67 10.75
C GLU A 127 20.18 31.94 9.70
N ALA A 128 21.13 32.84 9.98
CA ALA A 128 22.27 33.09 9.10
C ALA A 128 23.17 31.85 8.89
N LEU A 129 23.05 30.80 9.71
CA LEU A 129 23.79 29.53 9.55
C LEU A 129 23.30 28.70 8.36
N GLU A 130 22.10 28.96 7.82
CA GLU A 130 21.58 28.29 6.62
C GLU A 130 22.49 28.53 5.39
N ALA A 131 23.07 29.73 5.29
CA ALA A 131 23.91 30.12 4.14
C ALA A 131 25.43 29.95 4.39
N VAL A 132 25.83 29.35 5.51
CA VAL A 132 27.25 29.25 5.89
C VAL A 132 28.00 28.30 4.98
N GLN A 133 29.15 28.78 4.50
CA GLN A 133 30.08 27.97 3.72
C GLN A 133 31.03 27.23 4.66
N VAL A 134 31.15 25.93 4.44
CA VAL A 134 31.90 25.00 5.29
C VAL A 134 33.11 24.48 4.50
N ALA A 135 34.27 24.38 5.12
CA ALA A 135 35.51 23.95 4.46
C ALA A 135 35.70 22.43 4.52
N GLU A 136 35.24 21.79 5.59
CA GLU A 136 35.36 20.36 5.86
C GLU A 136 34.01 19.79 6.33
N GLY A 137 33.57 18.69 5.72
CA GLY A 137 32.35 17.98 6.12
C GLY A 137 31.15 18.24 5.21
N ALA A 138 29.96 17.93 5.72
CA ALA A 138 28.71 18.15 4.99
C ALA A 138 28.36 19.66 4.95
N PRO A 139 27.85 20.16 3.81
CA PRO A 139 27.49 21.56 3.66
C PRO A 139 26.21 21.91 4.43
N ALA A 140 25.92 23.22 4.58
CA ALA A 140 24.76 23.70 5.34
C ALA A 140 23.40 23.27 4.74
N ASP A 141 23.34 22.99 3.44
CA ASP A 141 22.17 22.45 2.74
C ASP A 141 21.96 20.94 2.96
N HIS A 142 22.82 20.30 3.75
CA HIS A 142 22.64 18.89 4.11
C HIS A 142 21.37 18.70 4.97
N PRO A 143 20.48 17.73 4.66
CA PRO A 143 19.20 17.57 5.35
C PRO A 143 19.28 17.44 6.87
N TYR A 144 20.32 16.77 7.39
CA TYR A 144 20.54 16.68 8.85
C TYR A 144 20.92 18.02 9.49
N HIS A 145 21.71 18.88 8.85
CA HIS A 145 22.05 20.20 9.37
C HIS A 145 20.86 21.15 9.31
N ILE A 146 20.09 21.08 8.22
CA ILE A 146 18.78 21.76 8.13
C ILE A 146 17.88 21.31 9.28
N SER A 147 17.77 20.00 9.54
CA SER A 147 16.97 19.45 10.64
C SER A 147 17.44 19.93 12.00
N GLN A 148 18.75 19.90 12.27
CA GLN A 148 19.34 20.40 13.51
C GLN A 148 18.99 21.88 13.73
N LEU A 149 19.17 22.71 12.70
CA LEU A 149 18.89 24.14 12.78
C LEU A 149 17.41 24.44 13.03
N HIS A 150 16.50 23.75 12.33
CA HIS A 150 15.06 23.93 12.52
C HIS A 150 14.60 23.46 13.90
N ILE A 151 15.17 22.38 14.44
CA ILE A 151 14.88 21.93 15.81
C ILE A 151 15.37 22.96 16.83
N ILE A 152 16.56 23.54 16.65
CA ILE A 152 17.10 24.57 17.54
C ILE A 152 16.25 25.85 17.51
N LEU A 153 15.72 26.22 16.33
CA LEU A 153 14.86 27.39 16.13
C LEU A 153 13.39 27.14 16.51
N ASP A 154 13.05 25.95 16.99
CA ASP A 154 11.67 25.52 17.27
C ASP A 154 10.72 25.61 16.04
N LYS A 155 11.29 25.44 14.83
CA LYS A 155 10.58 25.44 13.54
C LYS A 155 10.35 24.02 13.03
N THR A 156 9.90 23.13 13.92
CA THR A 156 9.72 21.71 13.61
C THR A 156 8.60 21.45 12.60
N ASP A 157 7.53 22.25 12.63
CA ASP A 157 6.44 22.17 11.66
C ASP A 157 6.91 22.49 10.23
N GLU A 158 7.63 23.60 10.05
CA GLU A 158 8.19 24.03 8.76
C GLU A 158 9.15 22.97 8.19
N LEU A 159 9.97 22.35 9.07
CA LEU A 159 10.88 21.27 8.69
C LEU A 159 10.12 20.06 8.12
N LEU A 160 9.06 19.63 8.82
CA LEU A 160 8.27 18.47 8.38
C LEU A 160 7.51 18.77 7.09
N GLU A 161 6.94 19.97 6.95
CA GLU A 161 6.26 20.39 5.74
C GLU A 161 7.23 20.46 4.54
N SER A 162 8.40 21.08 4.71
CA SER A 162 9.45 21.14 3.68
C SER A 162 9.88 19.75 3.22
N PHE A 163 10.10 18.82 4.16
CA PHE A 163 10.44 17.44 3.81
C PHE A 163 9.30 16.72 3.09
N THR A 164 8.04 16.92 3.51
CA THR A 164 6.88 16.31 2.84
C THR A 164 6.69 16.81 1.41
N ASN A 165 6.88 18.11 1.17
CA ASN A 165 6.82 18.70 -0.16
C ASN A 165 7.91 18.10 -1.05
N GLY A 166 9.15 18.00 -0.54
CA GLY A 166 10.24 17.39 -1.29
C GLY A 166 10.05 15.89 -1.56
N LEU A 167 9.35 15.16 -0.68
CA LEU A 167 8.93 13.77 -0.94
C LEU A 167 7.91 13.68 -2.07
N GLN A 168 6.91 14.57 -2.08
CA GLN A 168 5.88 14.61 -3.13
C GLN A 168 6.45 15.03 -4.49
N GLU A 169 7.43 15.93 -4.49
CA GLU A 169 8.17 16.35 -5.69
C GLU A 169 9.19 15.30 -6.16
N GLY A 170 9.47 14.28 -5.35
CA GLY A 170 10.39 13.19 -5.69
C GLY A 170 11.87 13.58 -5.63
N LEU A 171 12.22 14.68 -4.95
CA LEU A 171 13.59 15.21 -4.86
C LEU A 171 14.57 14.20 -4.26
N TYR A 172 14.11 13.44 -3.26
CA TYR A 172 14.98 12.57 -2.48
C TYR A 172 15.07 11.13 -3.01
N VAL A 173 14.14 10.68 -3.86
CA VAL A 173 14.00 9.25 -4.22
C VAL A 173 15.25 8.67 -4.89
N SER A 174 16.01 9.52 -5.58
CA SER A 174 17.25 9.11 -6.26
C SER A 174 18.50 9.21 -5.38
N ALA A 175 18.41 9.83 -4.19
CA ALA A 175 19.54 10.04 -3.30
C ALA A 175 19.87 8.77 -2.50
N PRO A 176 21.15 8.42 -2.30
CA PRO A 176 21.54 7.23 -1.53
C PRO A 176 21.15 7.33 -0.05
N GLU A 177 20.98 8.55 0.46
CA GLU A 177 20.61 8.85 1.85
C GLU A 177 19.10 8.71 2.11
N TYR A 178 18.29 8.56 1.05
CA TYR A 178 16.83 8.49 1.15
C TYR A 178 16.31 7.49 2.20
N PRO A 179 16.82 6.25 2.31
CA PRO A 179 16.38 5.31 3.34
C PRO A 179 16.66 5.79 4.77
N ALA A 180 17.82 6.43 4.98
CA ALA A 180 18.21 6.93 6.30
C ALA A 180 17.42 8.20 6.67
N LEU A 181 17.16 9.07 5.70
CA LEU A 181 16.37 10.30 5.89
C LEU A 181 14.90 9.99 6.19
N THR A 182 14.24 9.17 5.36
CA THR A 182 12.86 8.73 5.61
C THR A 182 12.71 8.03 6.95
N ARG A 183 13.69 7.19 7.35
CA ARG A 183 13.73 6.60 8.69
C ARG A 183 13.81 7.66 9.78
N PHE A 184 14.75 8.59 9.67
CA PHE A 184 14.92 9.67 10.65
C PHE A 184 13.63 10.47 10.82
N PHE A 185 13.04 10.96 9.73
CA PHE A 185 11.81 11.75 9.78
C PHE A 185 10.60 10.96 10.28
N ALA A 186 10.46 9.69 9.90
CA ALA A 186 9.41 8.82 10.44
C ALA A 186 9.50 8.70 11.97
N HIS A 187 10.70 8.50 12.51
CA HIS A 187 10.90 8.42 13.95
C HIS A 187 10.77 9.77 14.63
N LEU A 188 11.18 10.86 13.97
CA LEU A 188 11.00 12.21 14.48
C LEU A 188 9.52 12.54 14.65
N CYS A 189 8.66 12.27 13.66
CA CYS A 189 7.22 12.47 13.78
C CYS A 189 6.63 11.68 14.96
N LEU A 190 6.97 10.40 15.07
CA LEU A 190 6.50 9.54 16.17
C LEU A 190 7.03 10.00 17.53
N PHE A 191 8.27 10.47 17.60
CA PHE A 191 8.87 11.00 18.82
C PHE A 191 8.22 12.31 19.25
N LEU A 192 7.99 13.24 18.32
CA LEU A 192 7.29 14.51 18.59
C LEU A 192 5.87 14.25 19.10
N GLN A 193 5.16 13.29 18.50
CA GLN A 193 3.86 12.84 19.01
C GLN A 193 3.94 12.24 20.41
N LEU A 194 5.01 11.49 20.72
CA LEU A 194 5.22 10.89 22.05
C LEU A 194 5.46 11.93 23.15
N ILE A 195 6.08 13.05 22.82
CA ILE A 195 6.33 14.16 23.75
C ILE A 195 5.21 15.22 23.74
N ASP A 196 4.05 14.89 23.18
CA ASP A 196 2.86 15.77 23.06
C ASP A 196 3.12 17.08 22.31
N MET A 197 4.08 17.11 21.37
CA MET A 197 4.25 18.23 20.46
C MET A 197 3.27 18.14 19.28
N PRO A 198 2.65 19.28 18.87
CA PRO A 198 1.75 19.28 17.73
C PRO A 198 2.54 18.92 16.47
N VAL A 199 2.04 17.95 15.72
CA VAL A 199 2.59 17.57 14.42
C VAL A 199 1.44 17.46 13.44
N SER A 200 1.63 17.99 12.23
CA SER A 200 0.65 17.85 11.15
C SER A 200 0.36 16.36 10.88
N PRO A 201 -0.90 15.91 10.98
CA PRO A 201 -1.26 14.52 10.73
C PRO A 201 -1.03 14.14 9.26
N LEU A 202 -1.20 15.10 8.34
CA LEU A 202 -0.91 14.92 6.92
C LEU A 202 0.58 14.69 6.69
N ALA A 203 1.45 15.50 7.32
CA ALA A 203 2.89 15.34 7.20
C ALA A 203 3.35 13.96 7.70
N THR A 204 2.82 13.55 8.87
CA THR A 204 3.10 12.23 9.45
C THR A 204 2.69 11.11 8.49
N GLN A 205 1.50 11.19 7.91
CA GLN A 205 1.03 10.21 6.95
C GLN A 205 1.96 10.11 5.73
N VAL A 206 2.28 11.23 5.08
CA VAL A 206 3.12 11.24 3.87
C VAL A 206 4.51 10.66 4.15
N ILE A 207 5.11 11.02 5.30
CA ILE A 207 6.43 10.54 5.69
C ILE A 207 6.42 9.04 5.99
N LEU A 208 5.43 8.56 6.76
CA LEU A 208 5.30 7.13 7.04
C LEU A 208 5.02 6.32 5.77
N GLU A 209 4.17 6.83 4.87
CA GLU A 209 3.91 6.21 3.57
C GLU A 209 5.17 6.11 2.71
N ALA A 210 6.04 7.12 2.72
CA ALA A 210 7.32 7.09 2.02
C ALA A 210 8.31 6.08 2.64
N TYR A 211 8.22 5.83 3.95
CA TYR A 211 9.08 4.87 4.65
C TYR A 211 8.68 3.41 4.41
N LEU A 212 7.40 3.13 4.13
CA LEU A 212 6.90 1.77 3.89
C LEU A 212 7.61 1.04 2.72
N PRO A 213 7.78 1.63 1.52
CA PRO A 213 8.55 1.01 0.43
C PRO A 213 10.03 0.77 0.79
N VAL A 214 10.61 1.62 1.64
CA VAL A 214 11.99 1.43 2.13
C VAL A 214 12.08 0.18 3.01
N LEU A 215 11.09 -0.06 3.87
CA LEU A 215 11.01 -1.29 4.68
C LEU A 215 10.74 -2.53 3.82
N GLU A 216 9.90 -2.41 2.80
CA GLU A 216 9.60 -3.49 1.86
C GLU A 216 10.86 -3.92 1.09
N SER A 217 11.60 -2.96 0.52
CA SER A 217 12.85 -3.24 -0.20
C SER A 217 13.96 -3.79 0.71
N ALA A 218 13.98 -3.40 1.99
CA ALA A 218 14.88 -3.97 3.00
C ALA A 218 14.45 -5.37 3.49
N GLY A 219 13.27 -5.87 3.08
CA GLY A 219 12.72 -7.15 3.53
C GLY A 219 12.24 -7.17 4.98
N GLN A 220 12.10 -6.01 5.63
CA GLN A 220 11.72 -5.89 7.05
C GLN A 220 10.19 -5.93 7.21
N ARG A 221 9.61 -7.10 6.95
CA ARG A 221 8.15 -7.31 6.86
C ARG A 221 7.39 -7.19 8.19
N GLU A 222 8.05 -7.43 9.32
CA GLU A 222 7.44 -7.27 10.65
C GLU A 222 7.28 -5.79 11.01
N LEU A 223 8.35 -5.02 10.83
CA LEU A 223 8.33 -3.57 10.98
C LEU A 223 7.34 -2.93 10.01
N PHE A 224 7.26 -3.41 8.77
CA PHE A 224 6.24 -2.94 7.82
C PHE A 224 4.83 -3.02 8.41
N ALA A 225 4.45 -4.17 8.98
CA ALA A 225 3.13 -4.35 9.59
C ALA A 225 2.90 -3.40 10.77
N MET A 226 3.92 -3.23 11.63
CA MET A 226 3.88 -2.28 12.75
C MET A 226 3.65 -0.84 12.29
N TYR A 227 4.44 -0.36 11.32
CA TYR A 227 4.28 1.01 10.81
C TYR A 227 2.96 1.20 10.07
N THR A 228 2.50 0.23 9.28
CA THR A 228 1.18 0.32 8.66
C THR A 228 0.05 0.46 9.69
N GLY A 229 0.13 -0.23 10.83
CA GLY A 229 -0.84 -0.09 11.92
C GLY A 229 -0.94 1.35 12.46
N ALA A 230 0.14 2.12 12.40
CA ALA A 230 0.16 3.51 12.84
C ALA A 230 -0.50 4.49 11.84
N LEU A 231 -0.77 4.10 10.59
CA LEU A 231 -1.37 4.98 9.56
C LEU A 231 -2.90 5.14 9.67
N GLY A 232 -3.56 4.44 10.61
CA GLY A 232 -5.02 4.53 10.78
C GLY A 232 -5.79 4.13 9.53
N ASP A 233 -6.60 5.03 8.98
CA ASP A 233 -7.54 4.72 7.88
C ASP A 233 -6.85 4.30 6.57
N ASN A 234 -5.66 4.83 6.27
CA ASN A 234 -4.89 4.47 5.07
C ASN A 234 -4.13 3.15 5.21
N ALA A 235 -4.06 2.58 6.42
CA ALA A 235 -3.36 1.34 6.69
C ALA A 235 -3.87 0.18 5.83
N VAL A 236 -5.19 0.11 5.64
CA VAL A 236 -5.86 -0.97 4.90
C VAL A 236 -5.40 -1.00 3.45
N GLU A 237 -5.39 0.15 2.79
CA GLU A 237 -5.02 0.26 1.38
C GLU A 237 -3.54 -0.03 1.17
N ARG A 238 -2.66 0.52 2.03
CA ARG A 238 -1.22 0.33 1.95
C ARG A 238 -0.82 -1.12 2.24
N TYR A 239 -1.43 -1.75 3.23
CA TYR A 239 -1.18 -3.15 3.54
C TYR A 239 -1.71 -4.09 2.46
N ALA A 240 -2.87 -3.80 1.86
CA ALA A 240 -3.41 -4.56 0.74
C ALA A 240 -2.50 -4.52 -0.49
N LEU A 241 -1.90 -3.36 -0.80
CA LEU A 241 -0.91 -3.22 -1.87
C LEU A 241 0.32 -4.10 -1.64
N PHE A 242 0.84 -4.12 -0.40
CA PHE A 242 1.96 -4.98 0.00
C PHE A 242 1.62 -6.47 -0.10
N LEU A 243 0.42 -6.88 0.31
CA LEU A 243 -0.02 -8.27 0.13
C LEU A 243 -0.13 -8.63 -1.36
N THR A 244 -0.54 -7.69 -2.21
CA THR A 244 -0.61 -7.89 -3.67
C THR A 244 0.78 -8.00 -4.31
N SER A 245 1.77 -7.22 -3.85
CA SER A 245 3.17 -7.34 -4.33
C SER A 245 3.82 -8.66 -3.89
N LEU A 246 3.50 -9.12 -2.67
CA LEU A 246 3.89 -10.42 -2.16
C LEU A 246 3.29 -11.59 -2.95
N GLU A 247 2.05 -11.49 -3.43
CA GLU A 247 1.46 -12.57 -4.23
C GLU A 247 2.20 -12.81 -5.55
N LEU A 248 2.69 -11.75 -6.19
CA LEU A 248 3.43 -11.85 -7.45
C LEU A 248 4.85 -12.40 -7.29
N SER A 249 5.41 -12.39 -6.07
CA SER A 249 6.82 -12.74 -5.81
C SER A 249 7.02 -13.89 -4.81
N GLY A 250 6.04 -14.16 -3.94
CA GLY A 250 6.14 -15.03 -2.78
C GLY A 250 5.03 -16.08 -2.71
N GLY A 251 5.33 -17.21 -2.04
CA GLY A 251 4.39 -18.32 -1.90
C GLY A 251 3.29 -18.05 -0.85
N MET A 252 2.20 -18.83 -0.92
CA MET A 252 1.04 -18.78 0.00
C MET A 252 1.40 -18.79 1.50
N HIS A 253 2.53 -19.39 1.88
CA HIS A 253 3.02 -19.40 3.26
C HIS A 253 3.43 -18.00 3.77
N GLU A 254 4.10 -17.20 2.94
CA GLU A 254 4.55 -15.86 3.32
C GLU A 254 3.36 -14.91 3.53
N ARG A 255 2.32 -15.06 2.72
CA ARG A 255 1.06 -14.32 2.87
C ARG A 255 0.37 -14.61 4.20
N ARG A 256 0.28 -15.88 4.58
CA ARG A 256 -0.30 -16.27 5.89
C ARG A 256 0.50 -15.66 7.05
N LEU A 257 1.83 -15.66 6.94
CA LEU A 257 2.69 -15.03 7.93
C LEU A 257 2.50 -13.50 7.98
N ALA A 258 2.39 -12.84 6.83
CA ALA A 258 2.09 -11.41 6.76
C ALA A 258 0.75 -11.09 7.44
N LEU A 259 -0.32 -11.79 7.11
CA LEU A 259 -1.64 -11.61 7.74
C LEU A 259 -1.62 -11.88 9.26
N THR A 260 -0.77 -12.79 9.72
CA THR A 260 -0.59 -13.03 11.16
C THR A 260 0.07 -11.83 11.84
N ARG A 261 1.11 -11.26 11.23
CA ARG A 261 1.78 -10.04 11.73
C ARG A 261 0.85 -8.83 11.72
N ALA A 262 0.04 -8.67 10.67
CA ALA A 262 -0.98 -7.63 10.61
C ALA A 262 -1.93 -7.68 11.81
N ARG A 263 -2.40 -8.88 12.14
CA ARG A 263 -3.25 -9.12 13.32
C ARG A 263 -2.59 -8.68 14.63
N GLU A 264 -1.31 -9.00 14.79
CA GLU A 264 -0.54 -8.68 16.01
C GLU A 264 -0.43 -7.16 16.22
N HIS A 265 -0.45 -6.38 15.14
CA HIS A 265 -0.38 -4.91 15.17
C HIS A 265 -1.74 -4.21 15.02
N GLY A 266 -2.85 -4.93 15.20
CA GLY A 266 -4.19 -4.34 15.23
C GLY A 266 -4.79 -4.01 13.86
N LEU A 267 -4.20 -4.51 12.76
CA LEU A 267 -4.79 -4.41 11.43
C LEU A 267 -5.92 -5.44 11.26
N GLY A 268 -7.00 -5.02 10.62
CA GLY A 268 -8.25 -5.78 10.56
C GLY A 268 -8.23 -6.78 9.43
N ILE A 269 -7.62 -7.95 9.66
CA ILE A 269 -7.30 -9.01 8.67
C ILE A 269 -8.34 -9.19 7.56
N GLU A 270 -9.63 -9.15 7.93
CA GLU A 270 -10.76 -9.36 7.02
C GLU A 270 -10.83 -8.26 5.95
N ARG A 271 -10.68 -6.98 6.34
CA ARG A 271 -10.79 -5.85 5.43
C ARG A 271 -9.58 -5.76 4.50
N GLU A 272 -8.35 -5.97 5.01
CA GLU A 272 -7.18 -5.97 4.14
C GLU A 272 -7.18 -7.17 3.18
N ALA A 273 -7.65 -8.34 3.64
CA ALA A 273 -7.77 -9.53 2.78
C ALA A 273 -8.81 -9.34 1.67
N ILE A 274 -9.95 -8.69 1.95
CA ILE A 274 -10.95 -8.36 0.94
C ILE A 274 -10.37 -7.40 -0.11
N VAL A 275 -9.81 -6.27 0.34
CA VAL A 275 -9.28 -5.23 -0.57
C VAL A 275 -8.14 -5.79 -1.43
N MET A 276 -7.27 -6.62 -0.85
CA MET A 276 -6.22 -7.28 -1.63
C MET A 276 -6.78 -8.29 -2.64
N ALA A 277 -7.80 -9.09 -2.27
CA ALA A 277 -8.40 -10.04 -3.21
C ALA A 277 -9.02 -9.31 -4.41
N GLU A 278 -9.72 -8.20 -4.16
CA GLU A 278 -10.28 -7.34 -5.20
C GLU A 278 -9.20 -6.75 -6.10
N ARG A 279 -8.14 -6.17 -5.53
CA ARG A 279 -7.03 -5.57 -6.29
C ARG A 279 -6.23 -6.59 -7.09
N THR A 280 -5.96 -7.75 -6.51
CA THR A 280 -5.27 -8.84 -7.20
C THR A 280 -6.07 -9.27 -8.41
N ILE A 281 -7.39 -9.42 -8.27
CA ILE A 281 -8.25 -9.83 -9.37
C ILE A 281 -8.35 -8.74 -10.42
N GLU A 282 -8.52 -7.48 -10.02
CA GLU A 282 -8.49 -6.37 -10.95
C GLU A 282 -7.18 -6.36 -11.75
N LYS A 283 -6.03 -6.37 -11.08
CA LYS A 283 -4.71 -6.33 -11.71
C LYS A 283 -4.44 -7.53 -12.61
N THR A 284 -4.74 -8.74 -12.15
CA THR A 284 -4.56 -9.96 -12.96
C THR A 284 -5.47 -9.98 -14.19
N VAL A 285 -6.73 -9.57 -14.04
CA VAL A 285 -7.74 -9.60 -15.11
C VAL A 285 -7.62 -8.44 -16.10
N THR A 286 -6.99 -7.32 -15.72
CA THR A 286 -6.76 -6.15 -16.60
C THR A 286 -5.36 -6.14 -17.22
N GLU A 287 -4.32 -6.47 -16.46
CA GLU A 287 -2.92 -6.28 -16.89
C GLU A 287 -2.26 -7.59 -17.35
N ILE A 288 -2.58 -8.72 -16.74
CA ILE A 288 -1.81 -9.97 -16.91
C ILE A 288 -2.49 -10.92 -17.90
N LEU A 289 -3.81 -11.04 -17.83
CA LEU A 289 -4.54 -12.02 -18.62
C LEU A 289 -4.90 -11.47 -20.00
N PRO A 290 -4.73 -12.27 -21.08
CA PRO A 290 -5.12 -11.83 -22.41
C PRO A 290 -6.62 -11.55 -22.45
N PRO A 291 -7.05 -10.47 -23.13
CA PRO A 291 -8.47 -10.19 -23.29
C PRO A 291 -9.13 -11.37 -24.02
N VAL A 292 -10.28 -11.82 -23.52
CA VAL A 292 -11.05 -12.91 -24.10
C VAL A 292 -11.64 -12.47 -25.45
N LYS A 293 -10.80 -12.36 -26.46
CA LYS A 293 -11.13 -11.99 -27.84
C LYS A 293 -10.50 -13.03 -28.76
N GLY A 294 -11.35 -13.76 -29.49
CA GLY A 294 -10.93 -14.82 -30.38
C GLY A 294 -12.03 -15.86 -30.63
N PRO A 295 -11.81 -16.80 -31.56
CA PRO A 295 -12.72 -17.91 -31.80
C PRO A 295 -12.94 -18.71 -30.51
N LEU A 296 -14.14 -19.23 -30.33
CA LEU A 296 -14.51 -19.95 -29.12
C LEU A 296 -13.67 -21.24 -28.99
N PRO A 297 -13.18 -21.59 -27.78
CA PRO A 297 -12.34 -22.76 -27.59
C PRO A 297 -13.09 -24.05 -27.96
N SER A 298 -12.37 -25.00 -28.57
CA SER A 298 -12.89 -26.34 -28.87
C SER A 298 -12.79 -27.22 -27.63
N ILE A 299 -13.92 -27.74 -27.15
CA ILE A 299 -14.03 -28.56 -25.93
C ILE A 299 -13.32 -29.93 -26.09
N ILE A 300 -12.92 -30.29 -27.31
CA ILE A 300 -12.37 -31.62 -27.67
C ILE A 300 -10.82 -31.63 -27.62
N GLY A 301 -10.16 -30.46 -27.52
CA GLY A 301 -8.70 -30.35 -27.46
C GLY A 301 -8.15 -30.46 -26.04
N LEU A 302 -7.28 -31.45 -25.82
CA LEU A 302 -6.53 -31.64 -24.58
C LEU A 302 -5.47 -30.54 -24.39
N GLU A 303 -5.38 -30.06 -23.15
CA GLU A 303 -4.25 -29.41 -22.48
C GLU A 303 -3.68 -28.08 -23.02
N LEU A 304 -3.87 -27.04 -22.20
CA LEU A 304 -2.78 -26.15 -21.87
C LEU A 304 -2.58 -26.22 -20.34
N ALA A 305 -1.34 -26.48 -19.89
CA ALA A 305 -1.01 -26.35 -18.48
C ALA A 305 -1.30 -24.91 -18.04
N ALA A 306 -1.95 -24.75 -16.88
CA ALA A 306 -2.26 -23.43 -16.34
C ALA A 306 -0.98 -22.58 -16.27
N THR A 307 -1.05 -21.37 -16.80
CA THR A 307 0.07 -20.41 -16.73
C THR A 307 0.32 -20.05 -15.26
N ASP A 308 1.53 -19.66 -14.88
CA ASP A 308 1.83 -19.26 -13.49
C ASP A 308 0.88 -18.15 -12.97
N ALA A 309 0.44 -17.26 -13.86
CA ALA A 309 -0.59 -16.24 -13.58
C ALA A 309 -1.98 -16.83 -13.25
N GLU A 310 -2.34 -17.95 -13.88
CA GLU A 310 -3.60 -18.66 -13.65
C GLU A 310 -3.56 -19.48 -12.35
N ILE A 311 -2.40 -19.99 -11.98
CA ILE A 311 -2.14 -20.65 -10.69
C ILE A 311 -2.15 -19.62 -9.55
N LEU A 312 -1.62 -18.42 -9.77
CA LEU A 312 -1.63 -17.32 -8.81
C LEU A 312 -3.07 -16.83 -8.53
N LEU A 313 -3.90 -16.71 -9.58
CA LEU A 313 -5.34 -16.47 -9.43
C LEU A 313 -6.05 -17.54 -8.60
N LEU A 314 -5.63 -18.80 -8.72
CA LEU A 314 -6.22 -19.90 -7.97
C LEU A 314 -5.84 -19.85 -6.48
N CYS A 315 -4.63 -19.35 -6.20
CA CYS A 315 -4.06 -19.27 -4.86
C CYS A 315 -4.44 -18.01 -4.08
N SER A 316 -5.11 -17.03 -4.72
CA SER A 316 -5.42 -15.71 -4.15
C SER A 316 -6.56 -15.73 -3.10
N THR A 317 -7.12 -16.89 -2.79
CA THR A 317 -8.29 -17.04 -1.93
C THR A 317 -7.96 -17.81 -0.65
N PHE A 318 -8.82 -17.63 0.37
CA PHE A 318 -8.96 -18.43 1.59
C PHE A 318 -8.36 -17.85 2.89
N LEU A 319 -9.07 -16.84 3.43
CA LEU A 319 -9.41 -16.83 4.86
C LEU A 319 -10.87 -17.33 5.02
N GLU A 320 -11.16 -18.08 6.09
CA GLU A 320 -12.52 -18.60 6.34
C GLU A 320 -13.57 -17.48 6.54
N SER A 321 -13.14 -16.29 6.97
CA SER A 321 -14.02 -15.13 7.22
C SER A 321 -14.46 -14.36 5.97
N THR A 322 -13.80 -14.56 4.82
CA THR A 322 -14.08 -13.81 3.58
C THR A 322 -14.82 -14.65 2.53
N TYR A 323 -15.50 -15.72 2.96
CA TYR A 323 -16.10 -16.73 2.08
C TYR A 323 -17.09 -16.16 1.06
N ASP A 324 -17.91 -15.19 1.44
CA ASP A 324 -18.92 -14.58 0.55
C ASP A 324 -18.26 -13.82 -0.61
N THR A 325 -17.30 -12.94 -0.30
CA THR A 325 -16.51 -12.23 -1.31
C THR A 325 -15.65 -13.20 -2.12
N ALA A 326 -15.05 -14.20 -1.47
CA ALA A 326 -14.26 -15.23 -2.15
C ALA A 326 -15.10 -16.00 -3.18
N LEU A 327 -16.40 -16.21 -2.93
CA LEU A 327 -17.31 -16.86 -3.87
C LEU A 327 -17.66 -15.97 -5.06
N GLU A 328 -17.85 -14.67 -4.85
CA GLU A 328 -18.02 -13.70 -5.94
C GLU A 328 -16.77 -13.63 -6.83
N GLN A 329 -15.61 -13.59 -6.19
CA GLN A 329 -14.31 -13.60 -6.85
C GLN A 329 -14.04 -14.91 -7.60
N ALA A 330 -14.34 -16.06 -6.99
CA ALA A 330 -14.28 -17.36 -7.65
C ALA A 330 -15.18 -17.40 -8.88
N ASN A 331 -16.37 -16.79 -8.83
CA ASN A 331 -17.24 -16.69 -10.00
C ASN A 331 -16.65 -15.82 -11.12
N VAL A 332 -15.87 -14.78 -10.81
CA VAL A 332 -15.13 -14.00 -11.84
C VAL A 332 -14.06 -14.88 -12.50
N ILE A 333 -13.27 -15.58 -11.68
CA ILE A 333 -12.18 -16.45 -12.14
C ILE A 333 -12.72 -17.62 -12.97
N LEU A 334 -13.78 -18.30 -12.49
CA LEU A 334 -14.43 -19.40 -13.20
C LEU A 334 -15.01 -18.94 -14.55
N ARG A 335 -15.59 -17.73 -14.62
CA ARG A 335 -16.08 -17.18 -15.89
C ARG A 335 -14.95 -16.98 -16.90
N TYR A 336 -13.80 -16.47 -16.45
CA TYR A 336 -12.61 -16.33 -17.28
C TYR A 336 -12.16 -17.70 -17.83
N PHE A 337 -11.93 -18.69 -16.95
CA PHE A 337 -11.49 -20.02 -17.37
C PHE A 337 -12.48 -20.73 -18.30
N LEU A 338 -13.77 -20.67 -17.98
CA LEU A 338 -14.82 -21.27 -18.81
C LEU A 338 -14.87 -20.67 -20.22
N SER A 339 -14.53 -19.38 -20.35
CA SER A 339 -14.55 -18.66 -21.63
C SER A 339 -13.31 -18.88 -22.49
N TRP A 340 -12.20 -19.37 -21.90
CA TRP A 340 -10.87 -19.39 -22.52
C TRP A 340 -10.24 -20.80 -22.61
N HIS A 341 -10.14 -21.58 -21.51
CA HIS A 341 -9.39 -22.87 -21.48
C HIS A 341 -10.27 -24.15 -21.43
N GLY A 342 -11.60 -24.03 -21.38
CA GLY A 342 -12.49 -25.20 -21.34
C GLY A 342 -12.55 -25.92 -19.98
N TRP A 343 -13.34 -27.00 -19.91
CA TRP A 343 -13.87 -27.59 -18.66
C TRP A 343 -12.82 -28.19 -17.70
N THR A 344 -11.65 -28.59 -18.18
CA THR A 344 -10.66 -29.36 -17.39
C THR A 344 -9.99 -28.53 -16.30
N ILE A 345 -9.60 -27.28 -16.58
CA ILE A 345 -9.02 -26.37 -15.57
C ILE A 345 -10.11 -25.92 -14.59
N THR A 346 -11.33 -25.66 -15.07
CA THR A 346 -12.50 -25.34 -14.23
C THR A 346 -12.78 -26.45 -13.21
N MET A 347 -12.63 -27.72 -13.59
CA MET A 347 -12.77 -28.85 -12.67
C MET A 347 -11.65 -28.89 -11.63
N CYS A 348 -10.40 -28.56 -11.98
CA CYS A 348 -9.32 -28.46 -11.00
C CYS A 348 -9.58 -27.36 -9.94
N VAL A 349 -10.23 -26.26 -10.34
CA VAL A 349 -10.65 -25.19 -9.42
C VAL A 349 -11.75 -25.68 -8.47
N LEU A 350 -12.79 -26.33 -8.99
CA LEU A 350 -13.94 -26.81 -8.21
C LEU A 350 -13.60 -27.96 -7.26
N PHE A 351 -12.65 -28.82 -7.62
CA PHE A 351 -12.21 -29.97 -6.81
C PHE A 351 -11.02 -29.65 -5.89
N HIS A 352 -10.56 -28.40 -5.83
CA HIS A 352 -9.60 -27.99 -4.81
C HIS A 352 -10.22 -28.23 -3.42
N PRO A 353 -9.49 -28.82 -2.44
CA PRO A 353 -10.04 -29.28 -1.16
C PRO A 353 -10.85 -28.24 -0.36
N CYS A 354 -10.63 -26.96 -0.66
CA CYS A 354 -11.23 -25.81 0.01
C CYS A 354 -12.66 -25.49 -0.46
N ILE A 355 -13.01 -25.74 -1.73
CA ILE A 355 -14.35 -25.47 -2.31
C ILE A 355 -15.24 -26.72 -2.19
N ALA A 356 -14.65 -27.92 -2.27
CA ALA A 356 -15.35 -29.20 -2.26
C ALA A 356 -16.14 -29.49 -0.95
N ARG A 357 -15.94 -28.72 0.12
CA ARG A 357 -16.66 -28.90 1.39
C ARG A 357 -18.11 -28.42 1.36
N GLY A 358 -18.51 -27.62 0.35
CA GLY A 358 -19.87 -27.07 0.22
C GLY A 358 -20.76 -27.74 -0.84
N VAL A 359 -20.21 -28.54 -1.75
CA VAL A 359 -20.97 -29.10 -2.89
C VAL A 359 -20.72 -30.60 -3.01
N ALA A 360 -21.09 -31.33 -1.97
CA ALA A 360 -21.06 -32.78 -1.97
C ALA A 360 -22.41 -33.33 -1.53
N ASP A 361 -23.45 -33.11 -2.35
CA ASP A 361 -24.50 -34.11 -2.50
C ASP A 361 -25.31 -33.90 -3.78
N ARG A 362 -25.22 -34.88 -4.69
CA ARG A 362 -26.21 -35.29 -5.72
C ARG A 362 -25.50 -35.99 -6.87
N ARG A 363 -25.42 -37.32 -6.79
CA ARG A 363 -25.31 -38.19 -7.96
C ARG A 363 -26.71 -38.61 -8.41
N SER A 364 -26.88 -38.74 -9.72
CA SER A 364 -28.04 -39.27 -10.47
C SER A 364 -29.18 -38.28 -10.78
N ALA A 365 -29.15 -37.72 -12.01
CA ALA A 365 -30.30 -37.51 -12.92
C ALA A 365 -29.89 -36.61 -14.11
N ASP A 366 -28.96 -37.07 -14.94
CA ASP A 366 -28.23 -36.18 -15.86
C ASP A 366 -29.08 -35.62 -17.01
N GLY A 367 -30.14 -36.30 -17.46
CA GLY A 367 -30.99 -35.83 -18.56
C GLY A 367 -32.04 -34.79 -18.16
N GLU A 368 -32.77 -35.03 -17.08
CA GLU A 368 -33.83 -34.13 -16.60
C GLU A 368 -33.25 -32.83 -16.02
N GLN A 369 -32.07 -32.89 -15.39
CA GLN A 369 -31.39 -31.70 -14.88
C GLN A 369 -30.89 -30.80 -16.02
N VAL A 370 -30.40 -31.36 -17.12
CA VAL A 370 -30.00 -30.59 -18.31
C VAL A 370 -31.22 -29.93 -18.96
N ILE A 371 -32.34 -30.65 -19.09
CA ILE A 371 -33.59 -30.06 -19.61
C ILE A 371 -34.07 -28.94 -18.68
N LYS A 372 -34.05 -29.16 -17.36
CA LYS A 372 -34.40 -28.13 -16.37
C LYS A 372 -33.50 -26.90 -16.49
N LEU A 373 -32.19 -27.09 -16.68
CA LEU A 373 -31.20 -26.02 -16.90
C LEU A 373 -31.45 -25.25 -18.21
N LEU A 374 -31.83 -25.94 -19.29
CA LEU A 374 -32.15 -25.31 -20.58
C LEU A 374 -33.49 -24.53 -20.54
N THR A 375 -34.42 -24.94 -19.68
CA THR A 375 -35.72 -24.27 -19.49
C THR A 375 -35.73 -23.22 -18.39
N THR A 376 -34.62 -23.05 -17.66
CA THR A 376 -34.44 -22.01 -16.65
C THR A 376 -33.58 -20.88 -17.21
N ASP A 377 -33.63 -19.70 -16.58
CA ASP A 377 -32.85 -18.51 -16.96
C ASP A 377 -31.34 -18.65 -16.63
N TRP A 378 -30.74 -19.76 -17.06
CA TRP A 378 -29.35 -20.10 -16.74
C TRP A 378 -28.39 -19.08 -17.36
N LEU A 379 -27.62 -18.41 -16.49
CA LEU A 379 -26.66 -17.37 -16.85
C LEU A 379 -27.27 -16.17 -17.61
N MET A 380 -28.60 -15.98 -17.53
CA MET A 380 -29.26 -14.74 -17.95
C MET A 380 -29.12 -13.71 -16.84
N SER A 381 -28.68 -12.49 -17.15
CA SER A 381 -28.45 -11.45 -16.15
C SER A 381 -29.58 -10.45 -16.15
N ASP A 382 -30.53 -10.58 -15.21
CA ASP A 382 -31.63 -9.61 -15.03
C ASP A 382 -31.21 -8.35 -14.25
N ALA A 383 -30.01 -8.32 -13.68
CA ALA A 383 -29.59 -7.20 -12.82
C ALA A 383 -28.92 -6.07 -13.62
N GLU A 384 -29.43 -4.85 -13.43
CA GLU A 384 -28.74 -3.58 -13.73
C GLU A 384 -27.74 -3.32 -12.58
N VAL A 385 -26.45 -3.63 -12.81
CA VAL A 385 -25.37 -3.36 -11.84
C VAL A 385 -24.24 -2.63 -12.57
N HIS A 386 -23.56 -1.70 -11.89
CA HIS A 386 -22.57 -0.74 -12.39
C HIS A 386 -21.28 -1.30 -13.04
N ASN A 387 -21.24 -2.57 -13.42
CA ASN A 387 -20.21 -3.15 -14.29
C ASN A 387 -20.77 -4.26 -15.22
N GLY A 388 -22.08 -4.17 -15.50
CA GLY A 388 -22.90 -5.24 -16.08
C GLY A 388 -22.47 -5.68 -17.47
N ASP A 389 -21.80 -4.83 -18.25
CA ASP A 389 -21.50 -5.10 -19.66
C ASP A 389 -20.41 -6.15 -19.85
N ARG A 390 -19.39 -6.19 -18.99
CA ARG A 390 -18.36 -7.26 -19.06
C ARG A 390 -18.96 -8.59 -18.60
N ARG A 391 -19.63 -8.59 -17.46
CA ARG A 391 -20.35 -9.78 -16.95
C ARG A 391 -21.35 -10.33 -17.96
N ARG A 392 -22.20 -9.49 -18.56
CA ARG A 392 -23.17 -9.91 -19.59
C ARG A 392 -22.49 -10.50 -20.83
N ARG A 393 -21.38 -9.91 -21.27
CA ARG A 393 -20.57 -10.44 -22.39
C ARG A 393 -19.95 -11.80 -22.07
N ASP A 394 -19.36 -11.95 -20.89
CA ASP A 394 -18.75 -13.20 -20.45
C ASP A 394 -19.78 -14.32 -20.32
N LEU A 395 -20.94 -14.02 -19.69
CA LEU A 395 -22.05 -14.96 -19.56
C LEU A 395 -22.62 -15.37 -20.92
N SER A 396 -22.81 -14.41 -21.83
CA SER A 396 -23.26 -14.69 -23.20
C SER A 396 -22.26 -15.57 -23.95
N ARG A 397 -20.96 -15.31 -23.78
CA ARG A 397 -19.89 -16.11 -24.40
C ARG A 397 -19.87 -17.53 -23.85
N ILE A 398 -20.00 -17.71 -22.53
CA ILE A 398 -20.07 -19.04 -21.90
C ILE A 398 -21.28 -19.82 -22.42
N ARG A 399 -22.45 -19.19 -22.50
CA ARG A 399 -23.65 -19.80 -23.06
C ARG A 399 -23.42 -20.30 -24.49
N GLN A 400 -22.81 -19.49 -25.34
CA GLN A 400 -22.48 -19.87 -26.72
C GLN A 400 -21.48 -21.05 -26.80
N ILE A 401 -20.62 -21.26 -25.80
CA ILE A 401 -19.68 -22.38 -25.77
C ILE A 401 -20.37 -23.67 -25.32
N TYR A 402 -21.18 -23.62 -24.26
CA TYR A 402 -21.65 -24.86 -23.60
C TYR A 402 -23.08 -25.25 -23.99
N ILE A 403 -24.00 -24.31 -24.26
CA ILE A 403 -25.39 -24.65 -24.62
C ILE A 403 -25.45 -25.47 -25.90
N PRO A 404 -24.81 -25.07 -27.02
CA PRO A 404 -24.81 -25.88 -28.24
C PRO A 404 -24.21 -27.27 -28.04
N GLU A 405 -23.12 -27.36 -27.26
CA GLU A 405 -22.44 -28.64 -27.00
C GLU A 405 -23.30 -29.59 -26.17
N LEU A 406 -23.94 -29.09 -25.11
CA LEU A 406 -24.83 -29.86 -24.26
C LEU A 406 -26.02 -30.40 -25.05
N ILE A 407 -26.62 -29.57 -25.91
CA ILE A 407 -27.74 -29.98 -26.77
C ILE A 407 -27.30 -31.07 -27.74
N ILE A 408 -26.17 -30.88 -28.44
CA ILE A 408 -25.66 -31.87 -29.41
C ILE A 408 -25.31 -33.20 -28.71
N ARG A 409 -24.67 -33.16 -27.54
CA ARG A 409 -24.34 -34.36 -26.75
C ARG A 409 -25.59 -35.06 -26.23
N LEU A 410 -26.55 -34.32 -25.67
CA LEU A 410 -27.81 -34.88 -25.20
C LEU A 410 -28.57 -35.53 -26.36
N HIS A 411 -28.60 -34.88 -27.52
CA HIS A 411 -29.22 -35.42 -28.73
C HIS A 411 -28.52 -36.70 -29.22
N SER A 412 -27.18 -36.74 -29.19
CA SER A 412 -26.40 -37.95 -29.50
C SER A 412 -26.70 -39.10 -28.53
N ILE A 413 -26.80 -38.83 -27.23
CA ILE A 413 -27.12 -39.83 -26.20
C ILE A 413 -28.55 -40.35 -26.35
N LEU A 414 -29.53 -39.49 -26.60
CA LEU A 414 -30.93 -39.87 -26.81
C LEU A 414 -31.10 -40.72 -28.08
N VAL A 415 -30.43 -40.35 -29.17
CA VAL A 415 -30.44 -41.11 -30.42
C VAL A 415 -29.64 -42.42 -30.32
N GLY A 416 -28.55 -42.45 -29.53
CA GLY A 416 -27.75 -43.65 -29.29
C GLY A 416 -28.44 -44.67 -28.37
N SER A 417 -29.24 -44.19 -27.41
CA SER A 417 -30.02 -45.03 -26.49
C SER A 417 -31.35 -45.54 -27.07
N ARG A 418 -31.67 -45.18 -28.33
CA ARG A 418 -32.91 -45.56 -29.01
C ARG A 418 -33.17 -47.07 -29.09
N SER A 419 -32.11 -47.88 -29.13
CA SER A 419 -32.20 -49.34 -29.18
C SER A 419 -32.70 -49.96 -27.87
N ARG A 420 -32.58 -49.23 -26.75
CA ARG A 420 -33.04 -49.65 -25.42
C ARG A 420 -34.33 -48.96 -25.00
N ILE A 421 -34.51 -47.69 -25.40
CA ILE A 421 -35.69 -46.88 -25.06
C ILE A 421 -36.16 -46.16 -26.34
N PRO A 422 -37.18 -46.68 -27.05
CA PRO A 422 -37.64 -46.10 -28.32
C PRO A 422 -38.29 -44.72 -28.15
N GLU A 423 -38.79 -44.38 -26.96
CA GLU A 423 -39.36 -43.07 -26.63
C GLU A 423 -38.32 -41.94 -26.66
N ASN A 424 -37.03 -42.26 -26.53
CA ASN A 424 -35.95 -41.27 -26.56
C ASN A 424 -35.81 -40.54 -27.89
N ILE A 425 -36.31 -41.11 -28.99
CA ILE A 425 -36.36 -40.43 -30.29
C ILE A 425 -37.37 -39.26 -30.22
N LYS A 426 -38.52 -39.46 -29.55
CA LYS A 426 -39.49 -38.38 -29.34
C LYS A 426 -38.92 -37.29 -28.45
N HIS A 427 -38.18 -37.66 -27.41
CA HIS A 427 -37.50 -36.70 -26.55
C HIS A 427 -36.40 -35.92 -27.31
N ALA A 428 -35.65 -36.56 -28.20
CA ALA A 428 -34.66 -35.90 -29.05
C ALA A 428 -35.30 -34.87 -30.00
N LEU A 429 -36.46 -35.19 -30.60
CA LEU A 429 -37.20 -34.25 -31.45
C LEU A 429 -37.91 -33.15 -30.65
N SER A 430 -38.41 -33.46 -29.45
CA SER A 430 -38.97 -32.46 -28.53
C SER A 430 -37.92 -31.44 -28.09
N LEU A 431 -36.67 -31.88 -27.90
CA LEU A 431 -35.54 -31.00 -27.58
C LEU A 431 -35.35 -29.91 -28.64
N VAL A 432 -35.57 -30.21 -29.92
CA VAL A 432 -35.50 -29.23 -31.02
C VAL A 432 -36.56 -28.13 -30.86
N ASN A 433 -37.77 -28.50 -30.43
CA ASN A 433 -38.82 -27.53 -30.15
C ASN A 433 -38.46 -26.63 -28.96
N ILE A 434 -37.79 -27.17 -27.93
CA ILE A 434 -37.30 -26.38 -26.79
C ILE A 434 -36.23 -25.37 -27.24
N VAL A 435 -35.33 -25.78 -28.14
CA VAL A 435 -34.28 -24.89 -28.68
C VAL A 435 -34.86 -23.79 -29.57
N ALA A 436 -35.91 -24.11 -30.33
CA ALA A 436 -36.61 -23.18 -31.22
C ALA A 436 -37.62 -22.27 -30.48
N ASP A 437 -37.96 -22.57 -29.22
CA ASP A 437 -38.91 -21.79 -28.43
C ASP A 437 -38.35 -20.40 -28.13
N SER A 438 -39.11 -19.36 -28.49
CA SER A 438 -38.73 -17.96 -28.31
C SER A 438 -38.66 -17.56 -26.83
N ARG A 439 -39.30 -18.31 -25.94
CA ARG A 439 -39.30 -18.06 -24.49
C ARG A 439 -37.92 -18.25 -23.87
N TYR A 440 -37.17 -19.25 -24.33
CA TYR A 440 -35.86 -19.58 -23.76
C TYR A 440 -34.69 -18.94 -24.52
N ARG A 441 -34.95 -18.36 -25.70
CA ARG A 441 -33.96 -17.68 -26.57
C ARG A 441 -32.70 -18.49 -26.88
N LEU A 442 -32.74 -19.82 -26.73
CA LEU A 442 -31.59 -20.71 -26.94
C LEU A 442 -31.08 -20.65 -28.39
N HIS A 443 -31.95 -20.36 -29.36
CA HIS A 443 -31.60 -20.19 -30.77
C HIS A 443 -30.61 -19.04 -31.03
N GLU A 444 -30.57 -18.01 -30.18
CA GLU A 444 -29.62 -16.90 -30.32
C GLU A 444 -28.18 -17.34 -30.04
N ASP A 445 -28.00 -18.34 -29.17
CA ASP A 445 -26.68 -18.88 -28.77
C ASP A 445 -26.02 -19.72 -29.87
N PHE A 446 -26.80 -20.19 -30.86
CA PHE A 446 -26.29 -20.89 -32.05
C PHE A 446 -25.94 -19.95 -33.22
N SER A 447 -26.52 -18.74 -33.25
CA SER A 447 -26.54 -17.88 -34.43
C SER A 447 -25.32 -16.96 -34.57
N LYS A 448 -24.56 -16.74 -33.48
CA LYS A 448 -23.42 -15.80 -33.44
C LYS A 448 -22.05 -16.44 -33.70
N GLN A 449 -21.98 -17.75 -33.94
CA GLN A 449 -20.75 -18.46 -34.31
C GLN A 449 -20.57 -18.55 -35.83
N ASP A 450 -19.35 -18.93 -36.27
CA ASP A 450 -18.93 -19.19 -37.67
C ASP A 450 -19.69 -20.36 -38.35
N GLY A 451 -21.02 -20.44 -38.24
CA GLY A 451 -21.91 -21.35 -38.96
C GLY A 451 -21.82 -22.84 -38.59
N ARG A 452 -20.73 -23.30 -37.96
CA ARG A 452 -20.45 -24.73 -37.73
C ARG A 452 -21.42 -25.40 -36.76
N ARG A 453 -21.70 -24.80 -35.60
CA ARG A 453 -22.50 -25.48 -34.55
C ARG A 453 -24.00 -25.57 -34.84
N LEU A 454 -24.58 -24.61 -35.56
CA LEU A 454 -25.95 -24.75 -36.04
C LEU A 454 -26.05 -25.86 -37.09
N GLY A 455 -25.06 -25.95 -37.99
CA GLY A 455 -24.92 -27.04 -38.95
C GLY A 455 -24.79 -28.42 -38.27
N ASP A 456 -23.97 -28.52 -37.22
CA ASP A 456 -23.79 -29.76 -36.45
C ASP A 456 -25.06 -30.17 -35.70
N SER A 457 -25.77 -29.19 -35.10
CA SER A 457 -27.06 -29.42 -34.46
C SER A 457 -28.12 -29.89 -35.45
N LEU A 458 -28.27 -29.21 -36.60
CA LEU A 458 -29.18 -29.64 -37.66
C LEU A 458 -28.79 -31.00 -38.26
N GLY A 459 -27.48 -31.30 -38.33
CA GLY A 459 -26.95 -32.61 -38.67
C GLY A 459 -27.37 -33.69 -37.67
N ALA A 460 -27.31 -33.40 -36.37
CA ALA A 460 -27.80 -34.28 -35.32
C ALA A 460 -29.31 -34.50 -35.42
N VAL A 461 -30.10 -33.46 -35.66
CA VAL A 461 -31.57 -33.55 -35.88
C VAL A 461 -31.88 -34.42 -37.09
N ARG A 462 -31.17 -34.22 -38.21
CA ARG A 462 -31.29 -35.09 -39.39
C ARG A 462 -31.02 -36.55 -39.03
N GLN A 463 -30.01 -36.84 -38.21
CA GLN A 463 -29.73 -38.21 -37.75
C GLN A 463 -30.87 -38.78 -36.89
N ALA A 464 -31.51 -38.01 -36.01
CA ALA A 464 -32.69 -38.46 -35.27
C ALA A 464 -33.89 -38.75 -36.19
N VAL A 465 -34.15 -37.87 -37.16
CA VAL A 465 -35.24 -38.04 -38.11
C VAL A 465 -35.02 -39.29 -38.96
N LEU A 466 -33.81 -39.48 -39.50
CA LEU A 466 -33.45 -40.68 -40.25
C LEU A 466 -33.60 -41.95 -39.39
N ALA A 467 -33.12 -41.93 -38.15
CA ALA A 467 -33.27 -43.03 -37.20
C ALA A 467 -34.73 -43.35 -36.84
N GLY A 468 -35.63 -42.36 -36.87
CA GLY A 468 -37.06 -42.58 -36.67
C GLY A 468 -37.79 -43.09 -37.92
N LEU A 469 -37.27 -42.80 -39.12
CA LEU A 469 -37.79 -43.28 -40.41
C LEU A 469 -37.32 -44.72 -40.73
N GLU A 470 -36.23 -45.20 -40.12
CA GLU A 470 -35.76 -46.60 -40.20
C GLU A 470 -36.84 -47.61 -39.78
N CYS A 471 -37.84 -47.20 -38.99
CA CYS A 471 -39.00 -48.02 -38.59
C CYS A 471 -40.19 -47.99 -39.58
N GLY A 472 -40.03 -47.48 -40.80
CA GLY A 472 -40.99 -47.69 -41.90
C GLY A 472 -42.09 -46.61 -42.06
N GLY A 473 -41.89 -45.41 -41.53
CA GLY A 473 -42.79 -44.26 -41.78
C GLY A 473 -42.31 -43.40 -42.94
N SER A 474 -43.21 -42.96 -43.82
CA SER A 474 -42.93 -42.02 -44.93
C SER A 474 -43.09 -40.54 -44.54
N ASP A 475 -43.53 -40.25 -43.31
CA ASP A 475 -43.76 -38.91 -42.81
C ASP A 475 -42.88 -38.64 -41.57
N PRO A 476 -41.93 -37.67 -41.64
CA PRO A 476 -41.06 -37.30 -40.52
C PRO A 476 -41.82 -36.82 -39.28
N SER A 477 -43.01 -36.25 -39.45
CA SER A 477 -43.82 -35.72 -38.34
C SER A 477 -44.60 -36.80 -37.57
N ARG A 478 -44.70 -38.01 -38.16
CA ARG A 478 -45.42 -39.16 -37.60
C ARG A 478 -44.74 -39.74 -36.35
N ILE A 479 -43.44 -39.48 -36.20
CA ILE A 479 -42.63 -39.86 -35.03
C ILE A 479 -43.13 -39.13 -33.75
N LEU A 480 -43.67 -37.91 -33.89
CA LEU A 480 -44.16 -37.09 -32.78
C LEU A 480 -45.62 -37.42 -32.38
N THR A 481 -46.38 -38.08 -33.26
CA THR A 481 -47.83 -38.29 -33.10
C THR A 481 -48.24 -39.72 -32.71
N VAL A 482 -47.37 -40.71 -32.87
CA VAL A 482 -47.75 -42.13 -32.65
C VAL A 482 -47.10 -42.73 -31.39
N TYR A 483 -47.92 -43.13 -30.42
CA TYR A 483 -47.58 -44.17 -29.43
C TYR A 483 -47.29 -45.47 -30.20
N TYR A 484 -46.06 -45.99 -30.16
CA TYR A 484 -45.79 -47.35 -30.62
C TYR A 484 -45.95 -48.30 -29.42
N PRO A 485 -47.05 -49.05 -29.28
CA PRO A 485 -46.89 -50.43 -28.85
C PRO A 485 -46.28 -51.20 -30.03
N TYR A 486 -45.59 -52.31 -29.76
CA TYR A 486 -44.92 -53.18 -30.74
C TYR A 486 -43.44 -52.86 -31.01
N VAL A 487 -42.65 -53.38 -30.08
CA VAL A 487 -41.43 -54.16 -30.29
C VAL A 487 -41.29 -54.68 -31.73
N CYS A 488 -40.35 -54.12 -32.49
CA CYS A 488 -39.79 -54.80 -33.66
C CYS A 488 -38.83 -55.90 -33.17
N THR A 489 -39.36 -57.07 -32.85
CA THR A 489 -38.56 -58.30 -32.83
C THR A 489 -38.15 -58.59 -34.27
N VAL A 490 -36.87 -58.35 -34.59
CA VAL A 490 -36.22 -58.95 -35.77
C VAL A 490 -36.22 -60.46 -35.54
N ARG A 491 -37.11 -61.17 -36.26
CA ARG A 491 -37.06 -62.61 -36.38
C ARG A 491 -36.07 -62.91 -37.50
N ALA A 492 -34.91 -63.44 -37.14
CA ALA A 492 -33.97 -63.99 -38.10
C ALA A 492 -34.63 -65.12 -38.90
N LEU A 493 -34.57 -65.00 -40.23
CA LEU A 493 -34.29 -66.06 -41.20
C LEU A 493 -33.88 -65.42 -42.52
#